data_AF-A0A0D0ATN6-F1
#
_entry.id   AF-A0A0D0ATN6-F1
#
_cell.length_a   1.000
_cell.length_b   1.000
_cell.length_c   1.000
_cell.angle_alpha   90.00
_cell.angle_beta   90.00
_cell.angle_gamma   90.00
#
_symmetry.space_group_name_H-M   'P 1'
#
loop_
_entity.id
_entity.type
_entity.pdbx_description
1 polymer ?
#
loop_
_entity_poly.entity_id
_entity_poly.type
_entity_poly.pdbx_seq_one_letter_code
_entity_poly.pdbx_strand_id
1 'polypeptide(L)'
;HNQSFLVRSDNAGIVAVTNKGRSRSAATNTVLKQIFALQAQHSVRIHMEYVSSRENIADALSCGDVAAFLSGFPLAAQQVSFPLPDNLIGKLISL
;
A
#
# COMPACT_ATOMS: atom_id res chain seq x y z
N HIS A 1 -19.38 -3.50 6.76
CA HIS A 1 -18.52 -2.29 6.82
C HIS A 1 -17.77 -2.18 5.51
N ASN A 2 -17.93 -1.07 4.78
CA ASN A 2 -17.23 -0.84 3.52
C ASN A 2 -15.95 -0.06 3.83
N GLN A 3 -14.79 -0.73 3.81
CA GLN A 3 -13.52 -0.10 4.17
C GLN A 3 -12.98 0.67 2.97
N SER A 4 -12.63 1.95 3.15
CA SER A 4 -12.07 2.76 2.08
C SER A 4 -10.61 3.09 2.39
N PHE A 5 -9.71 2.76 1.48
CA PHE A 5 -8.30 3.11 1.58
C PHE A 5 -7.94 4.23 0.60
N LEU A 6 -7.21 5.22 1.10
CA LEU A 6 -6.52 6.20 0.28
C LEU A 6 -5.13 5.66 -0.04
N VAL A 7 -4.79 5.57 -1.33
CA VAL A 7 -3.47 5.17 -1.81
C VAL A 7 -2.84 6.35 -2.54
N ARG A 8 -1.63 6.74 -2.13
CA ARG A 8 -0.88 7.83 -2.75
C ARG A 8 0.22 7.28 -3.63
N SER A 9 0.36 7.84 -4.83
CA SER A 9 1.38 7.44 -5.79
C SER A 9 1.87 8.64 -6.58
N ASP A 10 3.15 8.65 -6.89
CA ASP A 10 3.77 9.61 -7.81
C ASP A 10 3.66 9.21 -9.29
N ASN A 11 3.04 8.06 -9.57
CA ASN A 11 2.74 7.67 -10.93
C ASN A 11 1.34 8.15 -11.34
N ALA A 12 1.28 9.37 -11.89
CA ALA A 12 0.03 10.00 -12.34
C ALA A 12 -0.76 9.13 -13.33
N GLY A 13 -0.07 8.35 -14.18
CA GLY A 13 -0.70 7.43 -15.12
C GLY A 13 -1.46 6.31 -14.42
N ILE A 14 -0.85 5.70 -13.40
CA ILE A 14 -1.46 4.65 -12.58
C ILE A 14 -2.63 5.20 -11.76
N VAL A 15 -2.46 6.36 -11.11
CA VAL A 15 -3.54 7.05 -10.39
C VAL A 15 -4.74 7.24 -11.31
N ALA A 16 -4.52 7.78 -12.51
CA ALA A 16 -5.58 8.04 -13.47
C ALA A 16 -6.30 6.77 -13.94
N VAL A 17 -5.58 5.71 -14.32
CA VAL A 17 -6.22 4.49 -14.84
C VAL A 17 -6.93 3.69 -13.76
N THR A 18 -6.42 3.69 -12.52
CA THR A 18 -7.08 3.01 -11.39
C THR A 18 -8.36 3.72 -11.01
N ASN A 19 -8.34 5.05 -10.87
CA ASN A 19 -9.55 5.82 -10.58
C ASN A 19 -10.59 5.75 -11.71
N LYS A 20 -10.14 5.71 -12.96
CA LYS A 20 -11.01 5.55 -14.13
C LYS A 20 -11.53 4.11 -14.32
N GLY A 21 -10.84 3.14 -13.73
CA GLY A 21 -11.10 1.70 -13.87
C GLY A 21 -10.77 1.09 -15.22
N ARG A 22 -10.00 1.79 -16.07
CA ARG A 22 -9.60 1.29 -17.40
C ARG A 22 -8.36 2.00 -17.97
N SER A 23 -7.60 1.26 -18.76
CA SER A 23 -6.44 1.69 -19.54
C SER A 23 -6.62 1.35 -21.03
N ARG A 24 -5.79 1.94 -21.90
CA ARG A 24 -5.67 1.51 -23.31
C ARG A 24 -4.86 0.22 -23.47
N SER A 25 -4.04 -0.13 -22.47
CA SER A 25 -3.24 -1.36 -22.48
C SER A 25 -4.05 -2.56 -22.00
N ALA A 26 -4.08 -3.62 -22.81
CA ALA A 26 -4.73 -4.88 -22.45
C ALA A 26 -4.10 -5.49 -21.19
N ALA A 27 -2.77 -5.46 -21.08
CA ALA A 27 -2.05 -5.96 -19.91
C ALA A 27 -2.45 -5.20 -18.62
N THR A 28 -2.50 -3.86 -18.68
CA THR A 28 -2.95 -3.04 -17.55
C THR A 28 -4.39 -3.34 -17.16
N ASN A 29 -5.29 -3.55 -18.14
CA ASN A 29 -6.68 -3.90 -17.86
C ASN A 29 -6.82 -5.27 -17.19
N THR A 30 -5.97 -6.25 -17.53
CA THR A 30 -5.93 -7.54 -16.84
C THR A 30 -5.58 -7.36 -15.36
N VAL A 31 -4.56 -6.55 -15.05
CA VAL A 31 -4.17 -6.24 -13.67
C VAL A 31 -5.29 -5.48 -12.95
N LEU A 32 -5.91 -4.48 -13.58
CA LEU A 32 -7.02 -3.73 -12.98
C LEU A 32 -8.21 -4.63 -12.62
N LYS A 33 -8.55 -5.60 -13.48
CA LYS A 33 -9.61 -6.59 -13.18
C LYS A 33 -9.31 -7.41 -11.93
N GLN A 34 -8.06 -7.86 -11.78
CA GLN A 34 -7.64 -8.58 -10.57
C GLN A 34 -7.73 -7.70 -9.33
N ILE A 35 -7.28 -6.46 -9.41
CA ILE A 35 -7.37 -5.47 -8.32
C ILE A 35 -8.83 -5.22 -7.93
N PHE A 36 -9.75 -5.06 -8.89
CA PHE A 36 -11.17 -4.84 -8.59
C PHE A 36 -11.86 -6.10 -8.05
N ALA A 37 -11.47 -7.28 -8.52
CA ALA A 37 -11.97 -8.55 -7.97
C ALA A 37 -11.57 -8.69 -6.49
N LEU A 38 -10.32 -8.37 -6.14
CA LEU A 38 -9.85 -8.38 -4.76
C LEU A 38 -10.59 -7.34 -3.90
N GLN A 39 -10.79 -6.13 -4.40
CA GLN A 39 -11.60 -5.10 -3.72
C GLN A 39 -13.02 -5.62 -3.41
N ALA A 40 -13.68 -6.25 -4.37
CA ALA A 40 -15.01 -6.83 -4.18
C ALA A 40 -14.99 -7.98 -3.17
N GLN A 41 -14.04 -8.91 -3.29
CA GLN A 41 -13.87 -10.05 -2.39
C GLN A 41 -13.67 -9.61 -0.93
N HIS A 42 -12.91 -8.54 -0.71
CA HIS A 42 -12.59 -8.05 0.63
C HIS A 42 -13.54 -6.96 1.13
N SER A 43 -14.56 -6.57 0.35
CA SER A 43 -15.45 -5.43 0.68
C SER A 43 -14.67 -4.15 1.00
N VAL A 44 -13.66 -3.90 0.18
CA VAL A 44 -12.73 -2.77 0.26
C VAL A 44 -12.86 -1.91 -0.99
N ARG A 45 -12.73 -0.59 -0.84
CA ARG A 45 -12.60 0.36 -1.95
C ARG A 45 -11.28 1.10 -1.85
N ILE A 46 -10.58 1.22 -2.98
CA ILE A 46 -9.36 2.01 -3.10
C ILE A 46 -9.68 3.29 -3.86
N HIS A 47 -9.21 4.42 -3.34
CA HIS A 47 -9.12 5.69 -4.05
C HIS A 47 -7.65 6.08 -4.17
N MET A 48 -7.21 6.45 -5.38
CA MET A 48 -5.84 6.88 -5.60
C MET A 48 -5.72 8.40 -5.70
N GLU A 49 -4.69 8.95 -5.06
CA GLU A 49 -4.33 10.37 -5.15
C GLU A 49 -2.89 10.50 -5.66
N TYR A 50 -2.68 11.44 -6.57
CA TYR A 50 -1.34 11.76 -7.05
C TYR A 50 -0.60 12.60 -6.01
N VAL A 51 0.67 12.27 -5.76
CA VAL A 51 1.61 13.08 -4.97
C VAL A 51 2.88 13.31 -5.76
N SER A 52 3.65 14.35 -5.47
CA SER A 52 4.97 14.50 -6.10
C SER A 52 5.93 13.40 -5.61
N SER A 53 6.93 13.00 -6.40
CA SER A 53 7.91 11.98 -5.96
C SER A 53 8.66 12.38 -4.68
N ARG A 54 8.87 13.68 -4.46
CA ARG A 54 9.43 14.20 -3.19
C ARG A 54 8.54 13.89 -1.99
N GLU A 55 7.24 13.82 -2.18
CA GLU A 55 6.25 13.50 -1.15
C GLU A 55 5.94 11.99 -1.09
N ASN A 56 6.43 11.22 -2.06
CA ASN A 56 6.32 9.77 -2.07
C ASN A 56 7.38 9.15 -1.15
N ILE A 57 6.99 9.00 0.10
CA ILE A 57 7.79 8.36 1.16
C ILE A 57 8.34 6.98 0.75
N ALA A 58 7.60 6.25 -0.06
CA ALA A 58 7.98 4.90 -0.48
C ALA A 58 9.05 4.89 -1.58
N ASP A 59 9.33 6.02 -2.23
CA ASP A 59 10.28 6.12 -3.34
C ASP A 59 11.69 5.67 -2.93
N ALA A 60 12.23 6.27 -1.86
CA ALA A 60 13.54 5.92 -1.31
C ALA A 60 13.65 4.42 -1.01
N LEU A 61 12.64 3.84 -0.35
CA LEU A 61 12.62 2.42 -0.02
C LEU A 61 12.55 1.54 -1.26
N SER A 62 11.75 1.92 -2.28
CA SER A 62 11.62 1.18 -3.53
C SER A 62 12.90 1.18 -4.37
N CYS A 63 13.74 2.21 -4.21
CA CYS A 63 15.07 2.32 -4.80
C CYS A 63 16.17 1.61 -3.99
N GLY A 64 15.85 1.03 -2.84
CA GLY A 64 16.80 0.38 -1.93
C GLY A 64 17.56 1.35 -1.01
N ASP A 65 17.20 2.63 -0.98
CA ASP A 65 17.79 3.63 -0.10
C ASP A 65 17.09 3.64 1.26
N VAL A 66 17.43 2.64 2.07
CA VAL A 66 16.90 2.49 3.44
C VAL A 66 17.31 3.68 4.33
N ALA A 67 18.50 4.25 4.12
CA ALA A 67 18.99 5.36 4.91
C ALA A 67 18.15 6.63 4.68
N ALA A 68 17.87 6.97 3.41
CA ALA A 68 17.00 8.09 3.07
C ALA A 68 15.58 7.86 3.59
N PHE A 69 15.03 6.65 3.49
CA PHE A 69 13.73 6.31 4.08
C PHE A 69 13.70 6.55 5.60
N LEU A 70 14.67 6.01 6.34
CA LEU A 70 14.75 6.18 7.79
C LEU A 70 15.00 7.63 8.21
N SER A 71 15.66 8.44 7.38
CA SER A 71 15.83 9.87 7.65
C SER A 71 14.50 10.63 7.68
N GLY A 72 13.55 10.24 6.82
CA GLY A 72 12.19 10.79 6.79
C GLY A 72 11.27 10.19 7.87
N PHE A 73 11.55 8.96 8.29
CA PHE A 73 10.74 8.18 9.23
C PHE A 73 11.62 7.58 10.33
N PRO A 74 12.21 8.41 11.21
CA PRO A 74 13.14 7.92 12.23
C PRO A 74 12.50 6.91 13.18
N LEU A 75 11.19 7.02 13.42
CA LEU A 75 10.43 6.07 14.24
C LEU A 75 10.23 4.70 13.56
N ALA A 76 10.40 4.59 12.24
CA ALA A 76 10.33 3.30 11.55
C ALA A 76 11.52 2.38 11.89
N ALA A 77 12.64 2.94 12.37
CA ALA A 77 13.75 2.16 12.90
C ALA A 77 13.49 1.64 14.33
N GLN A 78 12.48 2.17 15.03
CA GLN A 78 12.20 1.77 16.40
C GLN A 78 11.44 0.44 16.39
N GLN A 79 12.09 -0.61 16.91
CA GLN A 79 11.39 -1.86 17.19
C GLN A 79 10.37 -1.61 18.30
N VAL A 80 9.10 -1.85 18.01
CA VAL A 80 8.02 -1.73 18.99
C VAL A 80 7.62 -3.14 19.41
N SER A 81 7.71 -3.43 20.71
CA SER A 81 7.07 -4.60 21.30
C SER A 81 5.72 -4.19 21.85
N PHE A 82 4.69 -4.98 21.55
CA PHE A 82 3.41 -4.89 22.24
C PHE A 82 3.21 -6.19 23.01
N PRO A 83 2.78 -6.12 24.29
CA PRO A 83 2.42 -7.34 25.01
C PRO A 83 1.27 -7.99 24.25
N LEU A 84 1.44 -9.26 23.87
CA LEU A 84 0.36 -10.02 23.29
C LEU A 84 -0.75 -10.17 24.33
N PRO A 85 -2.02 -9.89 23.97
CA PRO A 85 -3.14 -10.22 24.82
C PRO A 85 -3.07 -11.68 25.29
N ASP A 86 -3.45 -11.96 26.53
CA ASP A 86 -3.31 -13.29 27.17
C ASP A 86 -3.88 -14.42 26.30
N ASN A 87 -4.95 -14.14 25.55
CA ASN A 87 -5.61 -15.08 24.65
C ASN A 87 -4.82 -15.42 23.37
N LEU A 88 -3.68 -14.78 23.12
CA LEU A 88 -2.81 -14.98 21.94
C LEU A 88 -1.43 -15.54 22.29
N ILE A 89 -1.03 -15.54 23.56
CA ILE A 89 0.31 -15.97 24.01
C ILE A 89 0.62 -17.43 23.62
N GLY A 90 -0.37 -18.33 23.71
CA GLY A 90 -0.20 -19.74 23.36
C GLY A 90 -0.41 -20.10 21.88
N LYS A 91 -0.69 -19.12 21.01
CA LYS A 91 -1.02 -19.34 19.59
C LYS A 91 0.09 -18.93 18.62
N LEU A 92 1.24 -18.49 19.14
CA LEU A 92 2.41 -18.24 18.31
C LEU A 92 2.99 -19.58 17.86
N ILE A 93 2.87 -19.86 16.56
CA ILE A 93 3.58 -20.95 15.91
C ILE A 93 5.00 -20.42 15.65
N SER A 94 6.02 -21.07 16.19
CA SER A 94 7.40 -20.78 15.84
C SER A 94 7.60 -21.10 14.35
N LEU A 95 8.06 -20.09 13.58
CA LEU A 95 8.55 -20.27 12.21
C LEU A 95 9.96 -20.83 12.22
#